data_AF-A0AAP9A460-F1
#
_entry.id   AF-A0AAP9A460-F1
#
_cell.length_a   1.000
_cell.length_b   1.000
_cell.length_c   1.000
_cell.angle_alpha   90.00
_cell.angle_beta   90.00
_cell.angle_gamma   90.00
#
_symmetry.space_group_name_H-M   'P 1'
#
loop_
_entity.id
_entity.type
_entity.pdbx_description
1 polymer ?
#
loop_
_entity_poly.entity_id
_entity_poly.type
_entity_poly.pdbx_seq_one_letter_code
_entity_poly.pdbx_strand_id
1 'polypeptide(L)'
;MSLRRLALLAFCVLLAACSKVNQENYAKLSAGMPKAEVESLLGKPTDCSGALGMSSCTWGDKNSFISVQYAGDKVLMFSGQGLK
;
A
#
# COMPACT_ATOMS: atom_id res chain seq x y z
N MET A 1 -2.60 5.37 37.39
CA MET A 1 -1.64 4.96 36.34
C MET A 1 -1.34 6.16 35.46
N SER A 2 -0.06 6.52 35.37
CA SER A 2 0.40 7.85 34.93
C SER A 2 -0.07 8.23 33.53
N LEU A 3 -0.71 9.40 33.41
CA LEU A 3 -1.12 10.07 32.16
C LEU A 3 0.01 10.10 31.10
N ARG A 4 1.28 10.08 31.56
CA ARG A 4 2.47 10.00 30.68
C ARG A 4 2.54 8.70 29.87
N ARG A 5 2.07 7.57 30.42
CA ARG A 5 2.03 6.29 29.68
C ARG A 5 0.97 6.31 28.58
N LEU A 6 -0.15 7.00 28.80
CA LEU A 6 -1.19 7.17 27.77
C LEU A 6 -0.70 8.05 26.62
N ALA A 7 0.02 9.14 26.91
CA ALA A 7 0.55 10.05 25.89
C ALA A 7 1.63 9.39 25.01
N LEU A 8 2.50 8.56 25.60
CA LEU A 8 3.50 7.78 24.84
C LEU A 8 2.86 6.73 23.93
N LEU A 9 1.79 6.07 24.39
CA LEU A 9 1.07 5.08 23.58
C LEU A 9 0.34 5.74 22.40
N ALA A 10 -0.24 6.93 22.61
CA ALA A 10 -0.92 7.69 21.56
C ALA A 10 0.05 8.16 20.46
N PHE A 11 1.29 8.51 20.80
CA PHE A 11 2.29 8.94 19.82
C PHE A 11 2.76 7.79 18.90
N CYS A 12 2.87 6.56 19.43
CA CYS A 12 3.18 5.38 18.62
C CYS A 12 2.06 5.02 17.63
N VAL A 13 0.79 5.31 17.95
CA VAL A 13 -0.34 5.09 17.03
C VAL A 13 -0.33 6.12 15.90
N LEU A 14 0.10 7.36 16.15
CA LEU A 14 0.21 8.42 15.14
C LEU A 14 1.30 8.14 14.09
N LEU A 15 2.36 7.42 14.45
CA LEU A 15 3.40 6.99 13.51
C LEU A 15 2.93 5.91 12.53
N ALA A 16 1.90 5.12 12.89
CA ALA A 16 1.25 4.19 11.97
C ALA A 16 0.30 4.88 10.98
N ALA A 17 0.00 6.17 11.18
CA ALA A 17 -0.87 6.95 10.29
C ALA A 17 -0.12 7.58 9.09
N CYS A 18 1.21 7.43 9.01
CA CYS A 18 1.91 7.68 7.75
C CYS A 18 1.51 6.61 6.73
N SER A 19 0.58 6.97 5.85
CA SER A 19 0.15 6.12 4.75
C SER A 19 1.35 5.63 3.94
N LYS A 20 1.48 4.31 3.77
CA LYS A 20 2.45 3.70 2.86
C LYS A 20 2.12 3.98 1.39
N VAL A 21 0.92 4.48 1.09
CA VAL A 21 0.48 4.95 -0.22
C VAL A 21 0.94 6.40 -0.39
N ASN A 22 2.11 6.56 -1.01
CA ASN A 22 2.78 7.85 -1.24
C ASN A 22 3.69 7.78 -2.48
N GLN A 23 4.24 8.92 -2.90
CA GLN A 23 5.05 9.01 -4.12
C GLN A 23 6.37 8.20 -4.00
N GLU A 24 6.97 8.15 -2.82
CA GLU A 24 8.24 7.46 -2.58
C GLU A 24 8.13 5.94 -2.80
N ASN A 25 7.09 5.32 -2.24
CA ASN A 25 6.87 3.88 -2.40
C ASN A 25 6.34 3.54 -3.79
N TYR A 26 5.53 4.41 -4.40
CA TYR A 26 5.10 4.26 -5.78
C TYR A 26 6.28 4.21 -6.76
N ALA A 27 7.27 5.09 -6.58
CA ALA A 27 8.46 5.15 -7.43
C ALA A 27 9.34 3.89 -7.36
N LYS A 28 9.20 3.07 -6.31
CA LYS A 28 9.91 1.80 -6.16
C LYS A 28 9.26 0.67 -6.95
N LEU A 29 8.00 0.82 -7.36
CA LEU A 29 7.28 -0.21 -8.12
C LEU A 29 7.85 -0.35 -9.52
N SER A 30 7.89 -1.59 -10.01
CA SER A 30 8.37 -1.90 -11.35
C SER A 30 7.61 -3.08 -11.95
N ALA A 31 7.55 -3.12 -13.28
CA ALA A 31 7.00 -4.27 -13.99
C ALA A 31 7.84 -5.53 -13.69
N GLY A 32 7.17 -6.66 -13.49
CA GLY A 32 7.79 -7.94 -13.12
C GLY A 32 8.06 -8.12 -11.62
N MET A 33 7.88 -7.07 -10.80
CA MET A 33 8.03 -7.12 -9.35
C MET A 33 7.06 -8.17 -8.75
N PRO A 34 7.51 -9.01 -7.79
CA PRO A 34 6.63 -9.96 -7.11
C PRO A 34 5.58 -9.25 -6.25
N LYS A 35 4.35 -9.78 -6.21
CA LYS A 35 3.27 -9.28 -5.35
C LYS A 35 3.68 -9.12 -3.88
N ALA A 36 4.43 -10.09 -3.34
CA ALA A 36 4.91 -10.04 -1.96
C ALA A 36 5.85 -8.84 -1.69
N GLU A 37 6.63 -8.42 -2.68
CA GLU A 37 7.51 -7.26 -2.58
C GLU A 37 6.68 -5.96 -2.59
N VAL A 38 5.67 -5.88 -3.46
CA VAL A 38 4.71 -4.76 -3.47
C VAL A 38 4.00 -4.62 -2.13
N GLU A 39 3.52 -5.73 -1.55
CA GLU A 39 2.86 -5.73 -0.24
C GLU A 39 3.82 -5.36 0.91
N SER A 40 5.12 -5.62 0.77
CA SER A 40 6.13 -5.15 1.72
C SER A 40 6.23 -3.61 1.71
N LEU A 41 6.24 -3.03 0.50
CA LEU A 41 6.32 -1.59 0.27
C LEU A 41 5.04 -0.86 0.68
N LEU A 42 3.89 -1.33 0.21
CA LEU A 42 2.59 -0.64 0.33
C LEU A 42 1.74 -1.13 1.51
N GLY A 43 2.10 -2.26 2.12
CA GLY A 43 1.27 -2.94 3.12
C GLY A 43 0.19 -3.80 2.48
N LYS A 44 -0.88 -4.08 3.23
CA LYS A 44 -2.01 -4.88 2.73
C LYS A 44 -2.88 -4.03 1.79
N PRO A 45 -3.34 -4.60 0.65
CA PRO A 45 -4.25 -3.88 -0.24
C PRO A 45 -5.59 -3.63 0.47
N THR A 46 -6.22 -2.51 0.12
CA THR A 46 -7.59 -2.17 0.55
C THR A 46 -8.60 -3.08 -0.12
N ASP A 47 -8.41 -3.32 -1.43
CA ASP A 47 -9.25 -4.17 -2.25
C ASP A 47 -8.36 -4.98 -3.20
N CYS A 48 -8.72 -6.23 -3.45
CA CYS A 48 -8.12 -6.97 -4.54
C CYS A 48 -9.18 -7.83 -5.24
N SER A 49 -9.29 -7.64 -6.55
CA SER A 49 -10.25 -8.32 -7.41
C SER A 49 -9.53 -9.00 -8.57
N GLY A 50 -10.05 -10.11 -9.07
CA GLY A 50 -9.39 -10.84 -10.15
C GLY A 50 -9.89 -12.26 -10.34
N ALA A 51 -9.35 -12.90 -11.37
CA ALA A 51 -9.60 -14.29 -11.71
C ALA A 51 -8.26 -15.05 -11.76
N LEU A 52 -8.31 -16.38 -11.87
CA LEU A 52 -7.11 -17.21 -11.93
C LEU A 52 -6.17 -16.74 -13.05
N GLY A 53 -4.99 -16.24 -12.68
CA GLY A 53 -3.95 -15.76 -13.60
C GLY A 53 -3.87 -14.25 -13.79
N MET A 54 -4.89 -13.47 -13.42
CA MET A 54 -4.84 -12.00 -13.44
C MET A 54 -5.57 -11.41 -12.24
N SER A 55 -4.90 -10.55 -11.48
CA SER A 55 -5.52 -9.84 -10.35
C SER A 55 -5.17 -8.36 -10.37
N SER A 56 -6.07 -7.52 -9.88
CA SER A 56 -5.85 -6.10 -9.66
C SER A 56 -6.05 -5.82 -8.19
N CYS A 57 -5.01 -5.37 -7.51
CA CYS A 57 -5.09 -4.95 -6.12
C CYS A 57 -4.93 -3.43 -6.04
N THR A 58 -5.67 -2.80 -5.13
CA THR A 58 -5.65 -1.35 -4.91
C THR A 58 -5.35 -1.05 -3.44
N TRP A 59 -4.45 -0.09 -3.22
CA TRP A 59 -4.08 0.45 -1.91
C TRP A 59 -4.53 1.89 -1.83
N GLY A 60 -5.11 2.28 -0.69
CA GLY A 60 -5.55 3.66 -0.44
C GLY A 60 -7.06 3.85 -0.53
N ASP A 61 -7.48 5.06 -0.86
CA ASP A 61 -8.88 5.52 -0.89
C ASP A 61 -9.25 6.22 -2.21
N LYS A 62 -10.43 6.86 -2.28
CA LYS A 62 -10.93 7.51 -3.50
C LYS A 62 -10.12 8.73 -3.94
N ASN A 63 -9.36 9.36 -3.03
CA ASN A 63 -8.60 10.57 -3.29
C ASN A 63 -7.13 10.27 -3.55
N SER A 64 -6.57 9.27 -2.85
CA SER A 64 -5.17 8.86 -2.98
C SER A 64 -5.07 7.34 -3.01
N PHE A 65 -4.66 6.79 -4.16
CA PHE A 65 -4.54 5.34 -4.34
C PHE A 65 -3.41 4.93 -5.27
N ILE A 66 -2.99 3.68 -5.11
CA ILE A 66 -2.14 2.95 -6.05
C ILE A 66 -2.90 1.69 -6.46
N SER A 67 -3.05 1.45 -7.75
CA SER A 67 -3.63 0.23 -8.29
C SER A 67 -2.55 -0.55 -9.03
N VAL A 68 -2.44 -1.84 -8.76
CA VAL A 68 -1.44 -2.73 -9.36
C VAL A 68 -2.14 -3.93 -9.95
N GLN A 69 -1.96 -4.13 -11.24
CA GLN A 69 -2.39 -5.30 -11.97
C GLN A 69 -1.25 -6.33 -12.02
N TYR A 70 -1.58 -7.56 -11.69
CA TYR A 70 -0.72 -8.71 -11.65
C TYR A 70 -1.14 -9.71 -12.72
N ALA A 71 -0.16 -10.34 -13.35
CA ALA A 71 -0.31 -11.56 -14.13
C ALA A 71 0.44 -12.68 -13.39
N GLY A 72 -0.29 -13.70 -12.94
CA GLY A 72 0.19 -14.60 -11.89
C GLY A 72 0.53 -13.79 -10.63
N ASP A 73 1.79 -13.89 -10.17
CA ASP A 73 2.29 -13.20 -8.99
C ASP A 73 3.21 -12.01 -9.30
N LYS A 74 3.23 -11.54 -10.56
CA LYS A 74 4.13 -10.46 -11.02
C LYS A 74 3.37 -9.24 -11.51
N VAL A 75 3.89 -8.05 -11.19
CA VAL A 75 3.34 -6.78 -11.66
C VAL A 75 3.37 -6.72 -13.18
N LEU A 76 2.21 -6.55 -13.79
CA LEU A 76 2.05 -6.28 -15.21
C LEU A 76 2.00 -4.77 -15.47
N MET A 77 1.18 -4.07 -14.67
CA MET A 77 0.95 -2.64 -14.81
C MET A 77 0.61 -2.06 -13.43
N PHE A 78 0.91 -0.78 -13.23
CA PHE A 78 0.52 -0.06 -12.03
C PHE A 78 0.18 1.39 -12.37
N SER A 79 -0.68 1.99 -11.56
CA SER A 79 -1.07 3.39 -11.66
C SER A 79 -1.25 3.99 -10.28
N GLY A 80 -1.06 5.30 -10.16
CA GLY A 80 -1.21 6.03 -8.91
C GLY A 80 -1.93 7.36 -9.15
N GLN A 81 -2.75 7.78 -8.20
CA GLN A 81 -3.46 9.04 -8.23
C GLN A 81 -3.44 9.70 -6.86
N GLY A 82 -3.29 11.03 -6.81
CA GLY A 82 -3.35 11.80 -5.58
C GLY A 82 -2.26 11.46 -4.57
N LEU A 83 -1.12 10.95 -5.04
CA LEU A 83 0.04 10.65 -4.21
C LEU A 83 0.76 11.95 -3.82
N LYS A 84 1.27 12.00 -2.58
CA LYS A 84 2.07 13.09 -2.04
C LYS A 84 3.48 12.62 -1.74
#